data_AF-A0A7V2S648-F1
#
_entry.id   AF-A0A7V2S648-F1
#
_cell.length_a   1.000
_cell.length_b   1.000
_cell.length_c   1.000
_cell.angle_alpha   90.00
_cell.angle_beta   90.00
_cell.angle_gamma   90.00
#
_symmetry.space_group_name_H-M   'P 1'
#
loop_
_entity.id
_entity.type
_entity.pdbx_description
1 polymer ?
#
loop_
_entity_poly.entity_id
_entity_poly.type
_entity_poly.pdbx_seq_one_letter_code
_entity_poly.pdbx_strand_id
1 'polypeptide(L)' 'RASGRAAQKDVPGSLMSKLPLGFKKLGFDTHSRFDQLALDTADMEDKQLVLTQLSTLMQNCVSCHAAYRLDLEKQQ' A
#
# COMPACT_ATOMS: atom_id res chain seq x y z
N ARG A 1 -2.92 -4.29 -14.96
CA ARG A 1 -4.30 -3.93 -14.57
C ARG A 1 -4.22 -3.18 -13.24
N ALA A 2 -4.72 -1.94 -13.16
CA ALA A 2 -4.78 -1.19 -11.90
C ALA A 2 -5.78 -1.86 -10.94
N SER A 3 -5.37 -2.13 -9.71
CA SER A 3 -6.19 -2.85 -8.71
C SER A 3 -5.93 -2.38 -7.27
N GLY A 4 -5.00 -1.45 -7.07
CA GLY A 4 -4.64 -0.91 -5.77
C GLY A 4 -5.84 -0.26 -5.09
N ARG A 5 -6.42 0.80 -5.66
CA ARG A 5 -7.59 1.47 -5.04
C ARG A 5 -8.87 0.63 -5.08
N ALA A 6 -8.98 -0.28 -6.06
CA ALA A 6 -10.15 -1.15 -6.17
C ALA A 6 -10.33 -2.03 -4.93
N ALA A 7 -9.24 -2.52 -4.35
CA ALA A 7 -9.24 -3.34 -3.13
C ALA A 7 -9.85 -2.63 -1.91
N GLN A 8 -9.93 -1.30 -1.91
CA GLN A 8 -10.44 -0.54 -0.76
C GLN A 8 -11.96 -0.64 -0.61
N LYS A 9 -12.68 -1.00 -1.69
CA LYS A 9 -14.14 -1.13 -1.69
C LYS A 9 -14.64 -2.27 -0.80
N ASP A 10 -13.79 -3.27 -0.56
CA ASP A 10 -14.14 -4.46 0.22
C ASP A 10 -13.94 -4.25 1.73
N VAL A 11 -13.43 -3.09 2.15
CA VAL A 11 -13.18 -2.79 3.56
C VAL A 11 -14.45 -2.20 4.21
N PRO A 12 -15.02 -2.85 5.25
CA PRO A 12 -16.18 -2.32 5.94
C PRO A 12 -15.91 -0.94 6.56
N GLY A 13 -16.85 -0.01 6.43
CA GLY A 13 -16.71 1.34 7.01
C GLY A 13 -16.52 1.32 8.55
N SER A 14 -17.13 0.35 9.22
CA SER A 14 -16.99 0.13 10.67
C SER A 14 -15.58 -0.32 11.10
N LEU A 15 -14.79 -0.88 10.18
CA LEU A 15 -13.38 -1.18 10.38
C LEU A 15 -12.53 0.05 10.06
N MET A 16 -12.78 0.72 8.92
CA MET A 16 -12.06 1.93 8.52
C MET A 16 -12.10 3.05 9.57
N SER A 17 -13.21 3.17 10.31
CA SER A 17 -13.33 4.16 11.39
C SER A 17 -12.40 3.90 12.58
N LYS A 18 -12.01 2.64 12.82
CA LYS A 18 -11.12 2.24 13.93
C LYS A 18 -9.64 2.33 13.57
N LEU A 19 -9.29 2.43 12.28
CA LEU A 19 -7.90 2.45 11.85
C LEU A 19 -7.21 3.78 12.21
N PRO A 20 -5.93 3.74 12.65
CA PRO A 20 -5.13 4.94 12.90
C PRO A 20 -5.05 5.85 11.66
N LEU A 21 -4.94 7.16 11.88
CA LEU A 21 -4.80 8.12 10.77
C LEU A 21 -3.55 7.86 9.92
N GLY A 22 -2.42 7.55 10.56
CA GLY A 22 -1.18 7.22 9.84
C GLY A 22 -1.30 5.94 9.00
N PHE A 23 -2.01 4.92 9.51
CA PHE A 23 -2.31 3.70 8.77
C PHE A 23 -3.08 4.01 7.49
N LYS A 24 -4.15 4.81 7.61
CA LYS A 24 -4.97 5.23 6.46
C LYS A 24 -4.15 6.00 5.42
N LYS A 25 -3.32 6.95 5.86
CA LYS A 25 -2.44 7.72 4.96
C LYS A 25 -1.49 6.81 4.18
N LEU A 26 -0.76 5.93 4.86
CA LEU A 26 0.16 4.99 4.21
C LEU A 26 -0.57 4.01 3.30
N GLY A 27 -1.74 3.51 3.72
CA GLY A 27 -2.58 2.63 2.91
C GLY A 27 -3.02 3.30 1.61
N PHE A 28 -3.65 4.48 1.67
CA PHE A 28 -4.12 5.21 0.49
C PHE A 28 -3.00 5.56 -0.49
N ASP A 29 -1.85 6.00 0.02
CA ASP A 29 -0.66 6.29 -0.80
C ASP A 29 -0.17 5.02 -1.51
N THR A 30 -0.03 3.91 -0.77
CA THR A 30 0.42 2.62 -1.33
C THR A 30 -0.51 2.13 -2.43
N HIS A 31 -1.82 2.12 -2.19
CA HIS A 31 -2.81 1.70 -3.20
C HIS A 31 -2.77 2.57 -4.45
N SER A 32 -2.62 3.89 -4.29
CA SER A 32 -2.57 4.81 -5.43
C SER A 32 -1.29 4.66 -6.25
N ARG A 33 -0.15 4.42 -5.60
CA ARG A 33 1.14 4.20 -6.27
C ARG A 33 1.22 2.87 -7.01
N PHE A 34 0.59 1.81 -6.50
CA PHE A 34 0.47 0.55 -7.24
C PHE A 34 -0.40 0.69 -8.49
N ASP A 35 -1.47 1.50 -8.43
CA ASP A 35 -2.25 1.82 -9.63
C ASP A 35 -1.39 2.60 -10.65
N GLN A 36 -0.59 3.57 -10.20
CA GLN A 36 0.30 4.31 -11.08
C GLN A 36 1.37 3.41 -11.71
N LEU A 37 2.03 2.56 -10.91
CA LEU A 37 3.02 1.60 -11.40
C LEU A 37 2.43 0.66 -12.47
N ALA A 38 1.16 0.26 -12.30
CA ALA A 38 0.45 -0.57 -13.28
C ALA A 38 0.10 0.16 -14.59
N LEU A 39 0.00 1.49 -14.57
CA LEU A 39 -0.16 2.33 -15.76
C LEU A 39 1.19 2.56 -16.44
N ASP A 40 2.21 2.95 -15.67
CA ASP A 40 3.54 3.25 -16.19
C ASP A 40 4.19 2.03 -16.86
N THR A 41 3.90 0.83 -16.36
CA THR A 41 4.33 -0.44 -16.99
C THR A 41 3.61 -0.78 -18.29
N ALA A 42 2.40 -0.25 -18.50
CA ALA A 42 1.66 -0.44 -19.75
C ALA A 42 2.09 0.56 -20.82
N ASP A 43 2.50 1.77 -20.41
CA ASP A 43 2.78 2.89 -21.30
C ASP A 43 4.29 3.11 -21.59
N MET A 44 5.21 2.53 -20.82
CA MET A 44 6.66 2.82 -20.92
C MET A 44 7.55 1.57 -21.08
N GLU A 45 8.53 1.65 -21.98
CA GLU A 45 9.62 0.65 -22.14
C GLU A 45 10.78 0.87 -21.13
N ASP A 46 10.75 1.94 -20.32
CA ASP A 46 11.80 2.25 -19.36
C ASP A 46 11.68 1.42 -18.07
N LYS A 47 12.32 0.26 -18.09
CA LYS A 47 12.39 -0.67 -16.96
C LYS A 47 13.06 -0.06 -15.72
N GLN A 48 14.00 0.88 -15.88
CA GLN A 48 14.70 1.46 -14.73
C GLN A 48 13.81 2.40 -13.93
N LEU A 49 12.95 3.15 -14.63
CA LEU A 49 11.94 3.97 -13.97
C LEU A 49 10.99 3.10 -13.13
N VAL A 50 10.45 2.03 -13.72
CA VAL A 50 9.55 1.09 -13.04
C VAL A 50 10.21 0.46 -11.80
N LEU A 51 11.47 0.03 -11.90
CA LEU A 51 12.21 -0.54 -10.77
C LEU A 51 12.46 0.48 -9.66
N THR A 52 12.74 1.74 -10.01
CA THR A 52 12.92 2.83 -9.04
C THR A 52 11.62 3.14 -8.30
N GLN A 53 10.51 3.20 -9.02
CA GLN A 53 9.18 3.41 -8.45
C GLN A 53 8.79 2.26 -7.51
N LEU A 54 9.02 1.01 -7.94
CA LEU A 54 8.76 -0.17 -7.12
C LEU A 54 9.62 -0.15 -5.84
N SER A 55 10.91 0.12 -5.96
CA SER A 55 11.83 0.18 -4.80
C SER A 55 11.39 1.24 -3.80
N THR A 56 10.95 2.41 -4.29
CA THR A 56 10.40 3.48 -3.44
C THR A 56 9.12 3.01 -2.75
N LEU A 57 8.23 2.35 -3.47
CA LEU A 57 6.95 1.86 -2.96
C LEU A 57 7.13 0.79 -1.87
N MET A 58 8.17 -0.06 -1.98
CA MET A 58 8.46 -1.09 -0.97
C MET A 58 8.79 -0.49 0.42
N GLN A 59 9.25 0.76 0.49
CA GLN A 59 9.48 1.41 1.79
C GLN A 59 8.18 1.67 2.56
N ASN A 60 7.04 1.76 1.87
CA ASN A 60 5.74 1.80 2.54
C ASN A 60 5.43 0.45 3.23
N CYS A 61 5.82 -0.68 2.63
CA CYS A 61 5.62 -2.00 3.23
C CYS A 61 6.39 -2.12 4.55
N VAL A 62 7.67 -1.74 4.54
CA VAL A 62 8.53 -1.75 5.74
C VAL A 62 7.97 -0.83 6.81
N SER A 63 7.61 0.40 6.45
CA SER A 63 7.10 1.40 7.41
C SER A 63 5.75 0.99 8.00
N CYS A 64 4.84 0.47 7.18
CA CYS A 64 3.52 0.03 7.62
C CYS A 64 3.63 -1.17 8.58
N HIS A 65 4.45 -2.17 8.24
CA HIS A 65 4.63 -3.34 9.09
C HIS A 65 5.37 -2.99 10.40
N ALA A 66 6.34 -2.09 10.37
CA ALA A 66 7.01 -1.64 11.58
C ALA A 66 6.06 -0.93 12.57
N ALA A 67 5.11 -0.14 12.05
CA ALA A 67 4.22 0.68 12.88
C ALA A 67 2.88 0.02 13.23
N TYR A 68 2.38 -0.88 12.38
CA TYR A 68 0.99 -1.35 12.44
C TYR A 68 0.80 -2.86 12.30
N ARG A 69 1.89 -3.66 12.24
CA ARG A 69 1.77 -5.12 12.29
C ARG A 69 1.13 -5.52 13.62
N LEU A 70 0.13 -6.38 13.53
CA LEU A 70 -0.45 -7.03 14.70
C LEU A 70 0.46 -8.20 15.08
N ASP A 71 0.99 -8.18 16.29
CA ASP A 71 1.76 -9.29 16.86
C ASP A 71 0.88 -10.11 17.81
N LEU A 72 1.19 -11.40 17.92
CA LEU A 72 0.56 -12.24 18.93
C LEU A 72 1.03 -11.77 20.31
N GLU A 73 0.08 -11.50 21.21
CA GLU A 73 0.39 -11.39 22.62
C GLU A 73 0.99 -12.72 23.09
N LYS A 74 2.21 -12.67 23.62
CA LYS A 74 2.73 -13.81 24.38
C LYS A 74 1.95 -13.86 25.70
N GLN A 75 1.01 -14.80 25.79
CA GLN A 75 0.44 -15.19 27.07
C GLN A 75 1.59 -15.67 27.96
N GLN A 76 1.87 -14.92 29.03
CA GLN A 76 2.77 -15.33 30.10
C GLN A 76 1.98 -16.12 31.15
#